data_AF-A0A353REI8-F1
#
_entry.id   AF-A0A353REI8-F1
#
_cell.length_a   1.000
_cell.length_b   1.000
_cell.length_c   1.000
_cell.angle_alpha   90.00
_cell.angle_beta   90.00
_cell.angle_gamma   90.00
#
_symmetry.space_group_name_H-M   'P 1'
#
loop_
_entity.id
_entity.type
_entity.pdbx_description
1 polymer ?
#
loop_
_entity_poly.entity_id
_entity_poly.type
_entity_poly.pdbx_seq_one_letter_code
_entity_poly.pdbx_strand_id
1 'polypeptide(L)'
;ANKVRAGDESGAVAAGSDGKSLVIASRAGGKTYKTYLYWHGGYLMESFLAADQPLAPGDGEKIARLADFSVRRTGRLLTFTAVSPGGRRASLSVCPRSS
;
A
#
# COMPACT_ATOMS: atom_id res chain seq x y z
N ALA A 1 9.63 -7.14 -3.48
CA ALA A 1 8.71 -8.30 -3.59
C ALA A 1 8.44 -9.03 -2.24
N ASN A 2 9.21 -8.79 -1.18
CA ASN A 2 9.14 -9.62 0.04
C ASN A 2 8.05 -9.18 1.05
N LYS A 3 7.83 -7.87 1.25
CA LYS A 3 6.84 -7.37 2.24
C LYS A 3 5.38 -7.77 1.93
N VAL A 4 4.98 -7.77 0.66
CA VAL A 4 3.64 -8.20 0.23
C VAL A 4 3.41 -9.69 0.53
N ARG A 5 4.46 -10.51 0.41
CA ARG A 5 4.40 -11.95 0.72
C ARG A 5 4.35 -12.21 2.24
N ALA A 6 5.05 -11.40 3.03
CA ALA A 6 5.00 -11.50 4.49
C ALA A 6 3.65 -11.07 5.09
N GLY A 7 2.91 -10.16 4.43
CA GLY A 7 1.55 -9.77 4.84
C GLY A 7 0.46 -10.77 4.44
N ASP A 8 0.78 -11.77 3.63
CA ASP A 8 -0.16 -12.76 3.09
C ASP A 8 -0.56 -13.83 4.12
N GLU A 9 0.16 -13.95 5.24
CA GLU A 9 -0.13 -14.93 6.30
C GLU A 9 -1.30 -14.50 7.21
N SER A 10 -1.87 -13.28 7.03
CA SER A 10 -2.99 -12.80 7.85
C SER A 10 -4.12 -12.09 7.08
N GLY A 11 -4.10 -12.09 5.75
CA GLY A 11 -5.19 -11.57 4.92
C GLY A 11 -5.41 -10.05 4.97
N ALA A 12 -4.47 -9.24 5.47
CA ALA A 12 -4.73 -7.84 5.77
C ALA A 12 -4.17 -6.84 4.75
N VAL A 13 -4.27 -7.16 3.45
CA VAL A 13 -3.97 -6.22 2.37
C VAL A 13 -5.29 -5.57 1.93
N ALA A 14 -5.44 -4.28 2.18
CA ALA A 14 -6.65 -3.51 1.83
C ALA A 14 -6.29 -2.27 1.02
N ALA A 15 -7.13 -1.93 0.05
CA ALA A 15 -7.12 -0.57 -0.48
C ALA A 15 -7.66 0.37 0.62
N GLY A 16 -7.01 1.52 0.83
CA GLY A 16 -7.60 2.57 1.64
C GLY A 16 -8.86 3.10 0.97
N SER A 17 -9.73 3.72 1.78
CA SER A 17 -11.00 4.28 1.33
C SER A 17 -10.86 5.40 0.30
N ASP A 18 -9.66 5.94 0.12
CA ASP A 18 -9.31 6.96 -0.86
C ASP A 18 -9.03 6.42 -2.27
N GLY A 19 -8.93 5.10 -2.44
CA GLY A 19 -8.53 4.47 -3.71
C GLY A 19 -7.09 4.79 -4.15
N LYS A 20 -6.29 5.39 -3.27
CA LYS A 20 -4.91 5.88 -3.52
C LYS A 20 -3.90 5.37 -2.51
N SER A 21 -4.35 4.52 -1.59
CA SER A 21 -3.48 3.90 -0.60
C SER A 21 -3.71 2.40 -0.52
N LEU A 22 -2.66 1.72 -0.10
CA LEU A 22 -2.64 0.32 0.27
C LEU A 22 -2.25 0.23 1.73
N VAL A 23 -2.98 -0.57 2.49
CA VAL A 23 -2.67 -0.89 3.87
C VAL A 23 -2.38 -2.37 3.97
N ILE A 24 -1.21 -2.70 4.49
CA ILE A 24 -0.81 -4.07 4.83
C ILE A 24 -0.74 -4.15 6.34
N ALA A 25 -1.61 -4.91 6.98
CA ALA A 25 -1.49 -5.16 8.41
C ALA A 25 -0.58 -6.36 8.68
N SER A 26 0.21 -6.26 9.75
CA SER A 26 1.05 -7.35 10.26
C SER A 26 0.92 -7.42 11.78
N ARG A 27 1.19 -8.61 12.35
CA ARG A 27 1.26 -8.80 13.80
C ARG A 27 2.66 -9.19 14.22
N ALA A 28 3.17 -8.55 15.26
CA ALA A 28 4.47 -8.85 15.84
C ALA A 28 4.42 -8.55 17.35
N GLY A 29 4.88 -9.50 18.17
CA GLY A 29 4.94 -9.32 19.63
C GLY A 29 3.59 -8.95 20.28
N GLY A 30 2.48 -9.56 19.82
CA GLY A 30 1.13 -9.27 20.33
C GLY A 30 0.54 -7.92 19.89
N LYS A 31 1.28 -7.12 19.12
CA LYS A 31 0.81 -5.83 18.58
C LYS A 31 0.49 -5.94 17.09
N THR A 32 -0.42 -5.09 16.64
CA THR A 32 -0.75 -4.96 15.21
C THR A 32 -0.10 -3.69 14.67
N TYR A 33 0.51 -3.81 13.50
CA TYR A 33 1.12 -2.71 12.77
C TYR A 33 0.49 -2.61 11.39
N LYS A 34 0.60 -1.43 10.78
CA LYS A 34 0.14 -1.15 9.42
C LYS A 34 1.30 -0.55 8.63
N THR A 35 1.58 -1.14 7.48
CA THR A 35 2.37 -0.52 6.42
C THR A 35 1.42 0.15 5.43
N TYR A 36 1.54 1.46 5.28
CA TYR A 36 0.83 2.25 4.29
C TYR A 36 1.73 2.46 3.08
N LEU A 37 1.21 2.20 1.88
CA LEU A 37 1.81 2.62 0.62
C LEU A 37 0.82 3.55 -0.08
N TYR A 38 1.18 4.81 -0.27
CA TYR A 38 0.22 5.84 -0.68
C TYR A 38 0.88 6.90 -1.56
N TRP A 39 0.09 7.66 -2.31
CA TRP A 39 0.61 8.74 -3.14
C TRP A 39 0.35 10.09 -2.52
N HIS A 40 1.43 10.87 -2.33
CA HIS A 40 1.38 12.19 -1.74
C HIS A 40 2.48 13.07 -2.33
N GLY A 41 2.15 14.31 -2.70
CA GLY A 41 3.12 15.28 -3.21
C GLY A 41 3.89 14.86 -4.47
N GLY A 42 3.32 13.99 -5.32
CA GLY A 42 4.00 13.47 -6.51
C GLY A 42 4.96 12.32 -6.24
N TYR A 43 4.89 11.71 -5.06
CA TYR A 43 5.70 10.56 -4.68
C TYR A 43 4.83 9.41 -4.19
N LEU A 44 5.25 8.19 -4.53
CA LEU A 44 4.90 7.00 -3.79
C LEU A 44 5.63 7.05 -2.45
N MET A 45 4.87 6.96 -1.37
CA MET A 45 5.32 7.06 0.01
C MET A 45 5.08 5.74 0.75
N GLU A 46 5.92 5.40 1.71
CA GLU A 46 5.68 4.31 2.68
C GLU A 46 5.73 4.83 4.12
N SER A 47 4.80 4.34 4.96
CA SER A 47 4.85 4.55 6.41
C SER A 47 4.55 3.25 7.13
N PHE A 48 5.35 2.90 8.13
CA PHE A 48 5.11 1.77 9.02
C PHE A 48 4.75 2.30 10.41
N LEU A 49 3.51 2.05 10.84
CA LEU A 49 2.93 2.65 12.04
C LEU A 49 2.26 1.56 12.90
N ALA A 50 2.14 1.82 14.20
CA ALA A 50 1.24 1.03 15.04
C ALA A 50 -0.21 1.19 14.55
N ALA A 51 -1.06 0.17 14.73
CA ALA A 51 -2.40 0.16 14.13
C ALA A 51 -3.33 1.28 14.63
N ASP A 52 -3.08 1.80 15.83
CA ASP A 52 -3.76 2.89 16.52
C ASP A 52 -3.16 4.28 16.22
N GLN A 53 -1.97 4.33 15.63
CA GLN A 53 -1.31 5.58 15.25
C GLN A 53 -1.90 6.10 13.92
N PRO A 54 -2.34 7.37 13.85
CA PRO A 54 -2.82 7.97 12.62
C PRO A 54 -1.69 8.19 11.61
N LEU A 55 -2.01 8.08 10.32
CA LEU A 55 -1.08 8.40 9.25
C LEU A 55 -0.91 9.93 9.14
N ALA A 56 0.34 10.40 9.14
CA ALA A 56 0.71 11.75 8.74
C ALA A 56 1.34 11.69 7.34
N PRO A 57 0.59 12.00 6.26
CA PRO A 57 1.03 11.73 4.89
C PRO A 57 2.35 12.42 4.49
N GLY A 58 2.66 13.56 5.11
CA GLY A 58 3.90 14.32 4.88
C GLY A 58 5.16 13.64 5.44
N ASP A 59 5.03 12.76 6.43
CA ASP A 59 6.15 12.20 7.20
C ASP A 59 6.60 10.83 6.68
N GLY A 60 5.93 10.30 5.65
CA GLY A 60 6.31 9.03 5.04
C GLY A 60 7.65 9.07 4.32
N GLU A 61 8.22 7.89 4.12
CA GLU A 61 9.43 7.71 3.33
C GLU A 61 9.10 7.81 1.83
N LYS A 62 9.83 8.64 1.09
CA LYS A 62 9.72 8.73 -0.37
C LYS A 62 10.36 7.51 -1.03
N ILE A 63 9.56 6.69 -1.71
CA ILE A 63 10.05 5.54 -2.48
C ILE A 63 10.37 5.93 -3.93
N ALA A 64 9.42 6.58 -4.61
CA ALA A 64 9.56 6.86 -6.05
C ALA A 64 8.73 8.08 -6.46
N ARG A 65 9.25 8.89 -7.38
CA ARG A 65 8.48 9.98 -7.99
C ARG A 65 7.51 9.41 -9.01
N LEU A 66 6.24 9.79 -8.92
CA LEU A 66 5.16 9.34 -9.80
C LEU A 66 4.33 10.53 -10.28
N ALA A 67 3.89 10.48 -11.53
CA ALA A 67 2.87 11.38 -12.05
C ALA A 67 1.48 11.01 -11.53
N ASP A 68 1.22 9.71 -11.35
CA ASP A 68 -0.07 9.22 -10.87
C ASP A 68 0.08 7.84 -10.19
N PHE A 69 -0.85 7.54 -9.29
CA PHE A 69 -0.96 6.26 -8.61
C PHE A 69 -2.43 5.97 -8.29
N SER A 70 -2.87 4.75 -8.59
CA SER A 70 -4.23 4.30 -8.26
C SER A 70 -4.24 2.86 -7.79
N VAL A 71 -5.20 2.57 -6.92
CA VAL A 71 -5.52 1.23 -6.45
C VAL A 71 -6.96 0.94 -6.81
N ARG A 72 -7.18 -0.16 -7.53
CA ARG A 72 -8.53 -0.64 -7.87
C ARG A 72 -8.76 -2.01 -7.24
N ARG A 73 -9.94 -2.19 -6.65
CA ARG A 73 -10.39 -3.49 -6.14
C ARG A 73 -11.46 -4.07 -7.06
N THR A 74 -11.26 -5.30 -7.51
CA THR A 74 -12.26 -6.10 -8.24
C THR A 74 -12.44 -7.43 -7.50
N GLY A 75 -13.51 -7.54 -6.72
CA GLY A 75 -13.70 -8.66 -5.80
C GLY A 75 -12.59 -8.73 -4.76
N ARG A 76 -11.76 -9.78 -4.82
CA ARG A 76 -10.57 -9.94 -3.96
C ARG A 76 -9.26 -9.49 -4.62
N LEU A 77 -9.28 -9.18 -5.91
CA LEU A 77 -8.09 -8.72 -6.63
C LEU A 77 -7.87 -7.23 -6.37
N LEU A 78 -6.68 -6.88 -5.93
CA LEU A 78 -6.20 -5.50 -5.86
C LEU A 78 -5.24 -5.27 -7.00
N THR A 79 -5.53 -4.28 -7.85
CA THR A 79 -4.68 -3.85 -8.96
C THR A 79 -4.13 -2.47 -8.66
N PHE A 80 -2.80 -2.37 -8.62
CA PHE A 80 -2.05 -1.13 -8.51
C PHE A 80 -1.67 -0.65 -9.90
N THR A 81 -1.74 0.65 -10.11
CA THR A 81 -1.21 1.29 -11.32
C THR A 81 -0.40 2.50 -10.91
N ALA A 82 0.84 2.56 -11.36
CA ALA A 82 1.74 3.68 -11.19
C ALA A 82 2.09 4.26 -12.57
N VAL A 83 2.15 5.58 -12.66
CA VAL A 83 2.57 6.30 -13.85
C VAL A 83 3.82 7.09 -13.52
N SER A 84 4.90 6.85 -14.26
CA SER A 84 6.14 7.61 -14.10
C SER A 84 5.95 9.06 -14.60
N PRO A 85 6.83 9.99 -14.21
CA PRO A 85 6.81 11.36 -14.75
C PRO A 85 6.88 11.44 -16.28
N GLY A 86 7.50 10.45 -16.94
CA GLY A 86 7.54 10.34 -18.40
C GLY A 86 6.32 9.66 -19.03
N GLY A 87 5.24 9.42 -18.26
CA GLY A 87 3.99 8.83 -18.75
C GLY A 87 3.98 7.30 -18.87
N ARG A 88 5.10 6.61 -18.58
CA ARG A 88 5.15 5.15 -18.64
C ARG A 88 4.32 4.56 -17.50
N ARG A 89 3.40 3.66 -17.85
CA ARG A 89 2.51 2.98 -16.92
C ARG A 89 3.06 1.61 -16.53
N ALA A 90 2.96 1.26 -15.25
CA ALA A 90 3.20 -0.08 -14.74
C ALA A 90 2.04 -0.49 -13.82
N SER A 91 1.64 -1.76 -13.90
CA SER A 91 0.58 -2.29 -13.07
C SER A 91 0.99 -3.62 -12.43
N LEU A 92 0.54 -3.84 -11.21
CA LEU A 92 0.72 -5.07 -10.46
C LEU A 92 -0.64 -5.48 -9.88
N SER A 93 -0.98 -6.75 -9.90
CA SER A 93 -2.18 -7.24 -9.22
C SER A 93 -1.82 -8.28 -8.17
N VAL A 94 -2.50 -8.21 -7.02
CA VAL A 94 -2.34 -9.16 -5.92
C VAL A 94 -3.73 -9.61 -5.46
N CYS A 95 -3.87 -10.91 -5.20
CA CYS A 95 -5.07 -11.48 -4.61
C CYS A 95 -4.67 -12.00 -3.24
N PRO A 96 -5.04 -11.33 -2.13
CA PRO A 96 -4.69 -11.78 -0.79
C PRO A 96 -5.27 -13.18 -0.57
N ARG A 97 -4.46 -14.10 -0.03
CA ARG A 97 -4.96 -15.44 0.29
C ARG A 97 -5.93 -15.34 1.47
N SER A 98 -7.04 -16.06 1.38
CA SER A 98 -7.97 -16.17 2.51
C SER A 98 -7.27 -16.93 3.63
N SER A 99 -7.44 -16.44 4.86
CA SER A 99 -7.42 -17.30 6.04
C SER A 99 -8.54 -18.32 5.95
#